data_AF-A0A962PB90-F1
#
_entry.id   AF-A0A962PB90-F1
#
_cell.length_a   1.000
_cell.length_b   1.000
_cell.length_c   1.000
_cell.angle_alpha   90.00
_cell.angle_beta   90.00
_cell.angle_gamma   90.00
#
_symmetry.space_group_name_H-M   'P 1'
#
loop_
_entity.id
_entity.type
_entity.pdbx_description
1 polymer ?
#
loop_
_entity_poly.entity_id
_entity_poly.type
_entity_poly.pdbx_seq_one_letter_code
_entity_poly.pdbx_strand_id
1 'polypeptide(L)'
;PRFAAIDVKESLAEENPFYRTKVKLKKEIVTMGVEDIDPNYIVGTYVEPRDWNRLIADPDVTLIDTRNHYEYQIGTFQGAINPATETFREFPGYVSENLDPSRQRKVAMFCTGGIRCEKSTAYLKQLGFDEVYHLKGGILKYLEEVPASESLWQGECFVFDNRVTVNHDLEKGQYDQCHACRMPIDETDKQSEHYQKGVSCPHCYDRHSRQQVKRFAERERQVQLARKRGEAHIGQPMEAVIEKRKREKLSFKDRQRNRSASSGH
;
A
#
# COMPACT_ATOMS: atom_id res chain seq x y z
N PRO A 1 9.00 25.45 -14.80
CA PRO A 1 9.12 24.64 -13.55
C PRO A 1 9.18 23.14 -13.85
N ARG A 2 10.03 22.36 -13.16
CA ARG A 2 10.29 20.93 -13.46
C ARG A 2 9.08 19.99 -13.23
N PHE A 3 8.04 20.45 -12.53
CA PHE A 3 6.82 19.67 -12.25
C PHE A 3 5.57 20.19 -12.97
N ALA A 4 5.73 21.06 -13.99
CA ALA A 4 4.58 21.65 -14.67
C ALA A 4 3.73 20.63 -15.46
N ALA A 5 4.33 19.53 -15.90
CA ALA A 5 3.67 18.48 -16.68
C ALA A 5 3.41 17.20 -15.85
N ILE A 6 3.32 17.31 -14.52
CA ILE A 6 3.03 16.15 -13.69
C ILE A 6 1.62 15.65 -13.96
N ASP A 7 1.49 14.39 -14.34
CA ASP A 7 0.20 13.71 -14.44
C ASP A 7 -0.27 13.31 -13.04
N VAL A 8 -1.43 13.83 -12.63
CA VAL A 8 -2.01 13.60 -11.30
C VAL A 8 -3.22 12.70 -11.46
N LYS A 9 -3.17 11.54 -10.81
CA LYS A 9 -4.28 10.59 -10.75
C LYS A 9 -5.01 10.78 -9.43
N GLU A 10 -6.34 10.84 -9.50
CA GLU A 10 -7.18 11.08 -8.34
C GLU A 10 -8.04 9.86 -8.03
N SER A 11 -8.25 9.60 -6.74
CA SER A 11 -9.13 8.54 -6.24
C SER A 11 -9.76 9.06 -4.95
N LEU A 12 -11.08 9.09 -4.92
CA LEU A 12 -11.84 9.76 -3.87
C LEU A 12 -12.03 8.85 -2.65
N ALA A 13 -12.20 9.48 -1.48
CA ALA A 13 -12.52 8.82 -0.23
C ALA A 13 -13.31 9.80 0.66
N GLU A 14 -14.24 9.28 1.46
CA GLU A 14 -15.05 10.10 2.38
C GLU A 14 -14.20 10.81 3.45
N GLU A 15 -13.15 10.11 3.93
CA GLU A 15 -12.20 10.63 4.91
C GLU A 15 -10.78 10.63 4.35
N ASN A 16 -9.94 11.54 4.85
CA ASN A 16 -8.52 11.58 4.46
C ASN A 16 -7.82 10.27 4.83
N PRO A 17 -7.33 9.47 3.85
CA PRO A 17 -6.75 8.17 4.13
C PRO A 17 -5.29 8.26 4.62
N PHE A 18 -4.76 9.45 4.85
CA PHE A 18 -3.41 9.66 5.37
C PHE A 18 -3.42 10.32 6.74
N TYR A 19 -2.62 9.77 7.67
CA TYR A 19 -2.48 10.32 9.01
C TYR A 19 -1.79 11.69 9.07
N ARG A 20 -0.86 11.95 8.14
CA ARG A 20 -0.03 13.15 8.11
C ARG A 20 0.77 13.25 6.82
N THR A 21 1.16 14.46 6.45
CA THR A 21 2.12 14.73 5.37
C THR A 21 3.50 14.16 5.72
N LYS A 22 4.15 13.50 4.76
CA LYS A 22 5.53 13.01 4.87
C LYS A 22 6.26 13.22 3.55
N VAL A 23 7.42 13.88 3.61
CA VAL A 23 8.37 13.96 2.50
C VAL A 23 9.59 13.15 2.89
N LYS A 24 10.07 12.27 1.99
CA LYS A 24 11.23 11.40 2.24
C LYS A 24 12.25 11.61 1.13
N LEU A 25 13.48 11.93 1.51
CA LEU A 25 14.62 11.84 0.59
C LEU A 25 15.04 10.37 0.48
N LYS A 26 15.09 9.87 -0.75
CA LYS A 26 15.49 8.50 -1.07
C LYS A 26 16.42 8.52 -2.27
N LYS A 27 17.32 7.53 -2.34
CA LYS A 27 18.16 7.31 -3.53
C LYS A 27 17.32 6.98 -4.76
N GLU A 28 16.25 6.21 -4.56
CA GLU A 28 15.29 5.84 -5.59
C GLU A 28 13.87 6.13 -5.09
N ILE A 29 13.00 6.64 -5.97
CA ILE A 29 11.57 6.88 -5.66
C ILE A 29 10.87 5.56 -5.36
N VAL A 30 11.13 4.53 -6.18
CA VAL A 30 10.81 3.12 -5.92
C VAL A 30 12.10 2.31 -5.99
N THR A 31 12.41 1.58 -4.92
CA THR A 31 13.72 0.92 -4.77
C THR A 31 13.69 -0.48 -5.36
N MET A 32 14.38 -0.66 -6.49
CA MET A 32 14.64 -1.97 -7.09
C MET A 32 16.05 -2.46 -6.79
N GLY A 33 17.00 -1.53 -6.54
CA GLY A 33 18.38 -1.90 -6.17
C GLY A 33 19.27 -2.29 -7.35
N VAL A 34 18.85 -2.00 -8.58
CA VAL A 34 19.68 -2.14 -9.79
C VAL A 34 20.11 -0.74 -10.23
N GLU A 35 21.41 -0.57 -10.42
CA GLU A 35 22.02 0.67 -10.92
C GLU A 35 21.87 0.78 -12.45
N ASP A 36 22.04 1.97 -13.01
CA ASP A 36 22.04 2.23 -14.46
C ASP A 36 20.74 1.88 -15.22
N ILE A 37 19.61 1.78 -14.51
CA ILE A 37 18.29 1.73 -15.13
C ILE A 37 17.70 3.13 -15.16
N ASP A 38 17.63 3.69 -16.36
CA ASP A 38 16.97 4.96 -16.60
C ASP A 38 15.72 4.75 -17.48
N PRO A 39 14.52 4.82 -16.88
CA PRO A 39 13.26 4.65 -17.61
C PRO A 39 12.98 5.77 -18.63
N ASN A 40 13.77 6.86 -18.65
CA ASN A 40 13.64 7.89 -19.68
C ASN A 40 14.26 7.47 -21.02
N TYR A 41 15.19 6.51 -21.01
CA TYR A 41 15.86 6.05 -22.24
C TYR A 41 15.37 4.68 -22.70
N ILE A 42 15.07 3.79 -21.76
CA ILE A 42 14.64 2.42 -22.06
C ILE A 42 13.45 2.11 -21.16
N VAL A 43 12.28 1.91 -21.76
CA VAL A 43 11.05 1.49 -21.07
C VAL A 43 10.29 0.50 -21.96
N GLY A 44 9.46 -0.33 -21.34
CA GLY A 44 8.55 -1.20 -22.07
C GLY A 44 7.48 -0.43 -22.84
N THR A 45 6.69 -1.17 -23.59
CA THR A 45 5.56 -0.62 -24.35
C THR A 45 4.36 -0.42 -23.42
N TYR A 46 3.90 0.83 -23.32
CA TYR A 46 2.65 1.17 -22.63
C TYR A 46 1.45 0.54 -23.34
N VAL A 47 0.58 -0.10 -22.55
CA VAL A 47 -0.68 -0.66 -23.02
C VAL A 47 -1.81 0.04 -22.30
N GLU A 48 -2.74 0.63 -23.04
CA GLU A 48 -3.91 1.28 -22.48
C GLU A 48 -4.83 0.24 -21.79
N PRO A 49 -5.55 0.60 -20.71
CA PRO A 49 -6.46 -0.30 -20.02
C PRO A 49 -7.42 -1.10 -20.91
N ARG A 50 -7.99 -0.40 -21.90
CA ARG A 50 -8.94 -0.92 -22.89
C ARG A 50 -8.36 -2.04 -23.76
N ASP A 51 -7.05 -2.00 -24.00
CA ASP A 51 -6.32 -2.99 -24.78
C ASP A 51 -5.71 -4.10 -23.91
N TRP A 52 -5.65 -3.89 -22.59
CA TRP A 52 -4.96 -4.77 -21.65
C TRP A 52 -5.54 -6.19 -21.66
N ASN A 53 -6.86 -6.33 -21.60
CA ASN A 53 -7.52 -7.63 -21.59
C ASN A 53 -7.17 -8.48 -22.82
N ARG A 54 -7.11 -7.85 -24.00
CA ARG A 54 -6.74 -8.51 -25.24
C ARG A 54 -5.29 -9.01 -25.20
N LEU A 55 -4.38 -8.20 -24.66
CA LEU A 55 -2.98 -8.60 -24.51
C LEU A 55 -2.86 -9.80 -23.55
N ILE A 56 -3.46 -9.73 -22.38
CA ILE A 56 -3.28 -10.77 -21.35
C ILE A 56 -4.09 -12.06 -21.62
N ALA A 57 -4.99 -12.03 -22.59
CA ALA A 57 -5.69 -13.23 -23.08
C ALA A 57 -4.85 -14.03 -24.10
N ASP A 58 -3.76 -13.46 -24.63
CA ASP A 58 -2.83 -14.17 -25.51
C ASP A 58 -2.06 -15.23 -24.70
N PRO A 59 -2.19 -16.54 -25.02
CA PRO A 59 -1.51 -17.60 -24.28
C PRO A 59 0.02 -17.54 -24.36
N ASP A 60 0.58 -16.82 -25.32
CA ASP A 60 2.03 -16.61 -25.45
C ASP A 60 2.56 -15.49 -24.54
N VAL A 61 1.67 -14.74 -23.87
CA VAL A 61 2.04 -13.66 -22.96
C VAL A 61 2.29 -14.20 -21.56
N THR A 62 3.52 -13.97 -21.07
CA THR A 62 3.85 -14.17 -19.66
C THR A 62 3.39 -12.95 -18.86
N LEU A 63 2.26 -13.08 -18.18
CA LEU A 63 1.71 -12.05 -17.31
C LEU A 63 2.35 -12.11 -15.92
N ILE A 64 2.97 -11.03 -15.45
CA ILE A 64 3.69 -10.99 -14.18
C ILE A 64 3.16 -9.85 -13.30
N ASP A 65 2.75 -10.20 -12.08
CA ASP A 65 2.43 -9.23 -11.05
C ASP A 65 3.72 -8.72 -10.40
N THR A 66 4.09 -7.46 -10.64
CA THR A 66 5.34 -6.90 -10.09
C THR A 66 5.19 -6.42 -8.64
N ARG A 67 4.02 -6.69 -8.03
CA ARG A 67 3.74 -6.33 -6.65
C ARG A 67 4.30 -7.35 -5.66
N ASN A 68 4.31 -6.98 -4.39
CA ASN A 68 4.77 -7.90 -3.35
C ASN A 68 3.72 -8.98 -3.12
N HIS A 69 4.13 -10.13 -2.57
CA HIS A 69 3.30 -11.32 -2.37
C HIS A 69 1.98 -11.02 -1.66
N TYR A 70 2.00 -10.19 -0.61
CA TYR A 70 0.79 -9.82 0.14
C TYR A 70 -0.22 -9.02 -0.71
N GLU A 71 0.24 -8.27 -1.71
CA GLU A 71 -0.64 -7.51 -2.61
C GLU A 71 -1.31 -8.43 -3.63
N TYR A 72 -0.59 -9.46 -4.09
CA TYR A 72 -1.11 -10.51 -4.98
C TYR A 72 -2.20 -11.34 -4.30
N GLN A 73 -2.01 -11.69 -3.02
CA GLN A 73 -2.96 -12.52 -2.27
C GLN A 73 -4.34 -11.89 -2.08
N ILE A 74 -4.42 -10.55 -2.10
CA ILE A 74 -5.71 -9.82 -2.01
C ILE A 74 -6.46 -9.88 -3.34
N GLY A 75 -5.73 -9.77 -4.43
CA GLY A 75 -6.32 -9.71 -5.76
C GLY A 75 -5.24 -9.55 -6.81
N THR A 76 -5.49 -10.07 -8.01
CA THR A 76 -4.56 -10.02 -9.14
C THR A 76 -5.35 -10.20 -10.45
N PHE A 77 -4.67 -10.05 -11.59
CA PHE A 77 -5.27 -10.41 -12.88
C PHE A 77 -5.31 -11.93 -13.05
N GLN A 78 -6.39 -12.43 -13.66
CA GLN A 78 -6.51 -13.85 -14.00
C GLN A 78 -5.29 -14.33 -14.81
N GLY A 79 -4.68 -15.43 -14.37
CA GLY A 79 -3.51 -16.02 -15.03
C GLY A 79 -2.17 -15.32 -14.74
N ALA A 80 -2.15 -14.27 -13.91
CA ALA A 80 -0.90 -13.61 -13.53
C ALA A 80 -0.01 -14.52 -12.68
N ILE A 81 1.29 -14.50 -12.97
CA ILE A 81 2.31 -15.16 -12.17
C ILE A 81 2.65 -14.27 -10.96
N ASN A 82 2.74 -14.90 -9.79
CA ASN A 82 3.24 -14.29 -8.57
C ASN A 82 4.74 -14.56 -8.40
N PRO A 83 5.61 -13.53 -8.46
CA PRO A 83 7.03 -13.67 -8.16
C PRO A 83 7.34 -14.05 -6.69
N ALA A 84 6.33 -14.00 -5.81
CA ALA A 84 6.44 -14.27 -4.37
C ALA A 84 7.47 -13.38 -3.63
N THR A 85 7.69 -12.16 -4.13
CA THR A 85 8.62 -11.20 -3.50
C THR A 85 8.03 -10.58 -2.23
N GLU A 86 8.81 -10.48 -1.16
CA GLU A 86 8.46 -9.68 0.02
C GLU A 86 8.70 -8.19 -0.25
N THR A 87 9.72 -7.88 -1.05
CA THR A 87 10.07 -6.53 -1.46
C THR A 87 10.42 -6.46 -2.95
N PHE A 88 10.13 -5.31 -3.59
CA PHE A 88 10.47 -5.09 -5.00
C PHE A 88 11.98 -5.20 -5.32
N ARG A 89 12.87 -5.18 -4.31
CA ARG A 89 14.31 -5.41 -4.51
C ARG A 89 14.65 -6.85 -4.87
N GLU A 90 13.75 -7.78 -4.60
CA GLU A 90 13.92 -9.20 -4.92
C GLU A 90 13.50 -9.52 -6.36
N PHE A 91 12.79 -8.60 -7.03
CA PHE A 91 12.32 -8.79 -8.39
C PHE A 91 13.46 -9.11 -9.40
N PRO A 92 14.63 -8.43 -9.36
CA PRO A 92 15.77 -8.81 -10.21
C PRO A 92 16.23 -10.26 -10.02
N GLY A 93 16.22 -10.75 -8.78
CA GLY A 93 16.56 -12.13 -8.45
C GLY A 93 15.56 -13.11 -9.07
N TYR A 94 14.26 -12.85 -8.88
CA TYR A 94 13.20 -13.64 -9.51
C TYR A 94 13.37 -13.72 -11.04
N VAL A 95 13.63 -12.59 -11.70
CA VAL A 95 13.86 -12.55 -13.16
C VAL A 95 15.04 -13.44 -13.55
N SER A 96 16.18 -13.33 -12.84
CA SER A 96 17.38 -14.10 -13.16
C SER A 96 17.22 -15.61 -12.97
N GLU A 97 16.34 -16.03 -12.05
CA GLU A 97 16.12 -17.43 -11.72
C GLU A 97 15.03 -18.08 -12.57
N ASN A 98 14.05 -17.30 -13.06
CA ASN A 98 12.80 -17.84 -13.60
C ASN A 98 12.50 -17.43 -15.04
N LEU A 99 13.10 -16.34 -15.54
CA LEU A 99 12.81 -15.81 -16.88
C LEU A 99 14.02 -15.93 -17.79
N ASP A 100 13.76 -16.27 -19.04
CA ASP A 100 14.74 -16.40 -20.11
C ASP A 100 14.18 -15.69 -21.36
N PRO A 101 14.87 -14.68 -21.91
CA PRO A 101 14.43 -13.96 -23.12
C PRO A 101 14.15 -14.87 -24.32
N SER A 102 14.80 -16.03 -24.41
CA SER A 102 14.58 -16.99 -25.49
C SER A 102 13.27 -17.77 -25.35
N ARG A 103 12.76 -17.90 -24.11
CA ARG A 103 11.55 -18.66 -23.76
C ARG A 103 10.35 -17.74 -23.62
N GLN A 104 10.49 -16.63 -22.90
CA GLN A 104 9.42 -15.65 -22.70
C GLN A 104 9.60 -14.47 -23.66
N ARG A 105 9.09 -14.63 -24.89
CA ARG A 105 9.18 -13.59 -25.92
C ARG A 105 8.33 -12.37 -25.58
N LYS A 106 7.12 -12.60 -25.07
CA LYS A 106 6.17 -11.57 -24.64
C LYS A 106 5.99 -11.59 -23.12
N VAL A 107 6.32 -10.48 -22.47
CA VAL A 107 6.13 -10.30 -21.03
C VAL A 107 5.27 -9.07 -20.77
N ALA A 108 4.14 -9.26 -20.08
CA ALA A 108 3.26 -8.18 -19.67
C ALA A 108 3.35 -8.00 -18.15
N MET A 109 3.59 -6.77 -17.69
CA MET A 109 3.75 -6.46 -16.27
C MET A 109 2.78 -5.40 -15.80
N PHE A 110 2.34 -5.52 -14.55
CA PHE A 110 1.47 -4.52 -13.93
C PHE A 110 1.81 -4.33 -12.45
N CYS A 111 1.37 -3.20 -11.90
CA CYS A 111 1.33 -2.90 -10.47
C CYS A 111 0.22 -1.89 -10.20
N THR A 112 0.04 -1.47 -8.94
CA THR A 112 -1.05 -0.58 -8.50
C THR A 112 -1.19 0.68 -9.34
N GLY A 113 -0.09 1.43 -9.54
CA GLY A 113 -0.13 2.75 -10.21
C GLY A 113 0.87 2.94 -11.36
N GLY A 114 1.58 1.87 -11.76
CA GLY A 114 2.53 1.86 -12.88
C GLY A 114 4.02 2.03 -12.51
N ILE A 115 4.35 2.71 -11.40
CA ILE A 115 5.76 3.11 -11.11
C ILE A 115 6.78 1.96 -11.00
N ARG A 116 6.38 0.77 -10.48
CA ARG A 116 7.27 -0.41 -10.46
C ARG A 116 7.54 -0.91 -11.88
N CYS A 117 6.53 -0.84 -12.74
CA CYS A 117 6.61 -1.29 -14.12
C CYS A 117 7.49 -0.37 -14.98
N GLU A 118 7.61 0.91 -14.64
CA GLU A 118 8.59 1.81 -15.29
C GLU A 118 10.01 1.26 -15.15
N LYS A 119 10.35 0.72 -13.96
CA LYS A 119 11.66 0.13 -13.71
C LYS A 119 11.78 -1.31 -14.18
N SER A 120 10.78 -2.15 -13.92
CA SER A 120 10.87 -3.58 -14.23
C SER A 120 10.89 -3.82 -15.75
N THR A 121 10.13 -3.04 -16.53
CA THR A 121 10.17 -3.15 -17.99
C THR A 121 11.50 -2.71 -18.57
N ALA A 122 12.05 -1.59 -18.08
CA ALA A 122 13.38 -1.11 -18.45
C ALA A 122 14.46 -2.17 -18.16
N TYR A 123 14.38 -2.80 -16.99
CA TYR A 123 15.27 -3.90 -16.61
C TYR A 123 15.19 -5.09 -17.58
N LEU A 124 13.98 -5.59 -17.87
CA LEU A 124 13.80 -6.71 -18.81
C LEU A 124 14.31 -6.35 -20.21
N LYS A 125 14.04 -5.13 -20.69
CA LYS A 125 14.59 -4.65 -21.98
C LYS A 125 16.13 -4.69 -22.00
N GLN A 126 16.80 -4.25 -20.93
CA GLN A 126 18.26 -4.32 -20.83
C GLN A 126 18.80 -5.75 -20.81
N LEU A 127 18.03 -6.71 -20.28
CA LEU A 127 18.36 -8.14 -20.30
C LEU A 127 18.09 -8.81 -21.65
N GLY A 128 17.62 -8.07 -22.66
CA GLY A 128 17.40 -8.59 -24.01
C GLY A 128 16.02 -9.19 -24.27
N PHE A 129 15.04 -8.95 -23.39
CA PHE A 129 13.64 -9.28 -23.69
C PHE A 129 13.11 -8.35 -24.79
N ASP A 130 12.49 -8.93 -25.81
CA ASP A 130 12.04 -8.18 -26.99
C ASP A 130 10.69 -7.49 -26.74
N GLU A 131 9.63 -8.27 -26.50
CA GLU A 131 8.28 -7.75 -26.34
C GLU A 131 7.91 -7.59 -24.86
N VAL A 132 8.31 -6.46 -24.28
CA VAL A 132 8.03 -6.12 -22.87
C VAL A 132 6.96 -5.03 -22.79
N TYR A 133 5.85 -5.35 -22.14
CA TYR A 133 4.68 -4.48 -22.00
C TYR A 133 4.41 -4.14 -20.54
N HIS A 134 3.75 -3.00 -20.31
CA HIS A 134 3.16 -2.69 -19.02
C HIS A 134 1.84 -1.94 -19.11
N LEU A 135 0.98 -2.19 -18.11
CA LEU A 135 -0.30 -1.52 -17.98
C LEU A 135 -0.11 -0.04 -17.69
N LYS A 136 -0.45 0.81 -18.65
CA LYS A 136 -0.41 2.25 -18.50
C LYS A 136 -1.41 2.66 -17.43
N GLY A 137 -0.97 3.49 -16.50
CA GLY A 137 -1.81 3.91 -15.39
C GLY A 137 -1.83 2.94 -14.20
N GLY A 138 -1.49 1.66 -14.41
CA GLY A 138 -1.56 0.60 -13.41
C GLY A 138 -2.98 0.08 -13.17
N ILE A 139 -3.13 -0.81 -12.18
CA ILE A 139 -4.41 -1.45 -11.84
C ILE A 139 -5.50 -0.42 -11.58
N LEU A 140 -5.21 0.67 -10.86
CA LEU A 140 -6.21 1.69 -10.53
C LEU A 140 -6.84 2.32 -11.77
N LYS A 141 -6.03 2.59 -12.81
CA LYS A 141 -6.51 3.14 -14.08
C LYS A 141 -7.31 2.11 -14.88
N TYR A 142 -6.96 0.84 -14.73
CA TYR A 142 -7.73 -0.25 -15.33
C TYR A 142 -9.11 -0.41 -14.70
N LEU A 143 -9.20 -0.38 -13.38
CA LEU A 143 -10.47 -0.45 -12.66
C LEU A 143 -11.37 0.76 -12.97
N GLU A 144 -10.78 1.94 -13.19
CA GLU A 144 -11.49 3.15 -13.61
C GLU A 144 -12.11 3.03 -15.02
N GLU A 145 -11.37 2.46 -15.98
CA GLU A 145 -11.76 2.49 -17.40
C GLU A 145 -12.48 1.23 -17.89
N VAL A 146 -12.23 0.07 -17.27
CA VAL A 146 -12.77 -1.21 -17.72
C VAL A 146 -13.97 -1.62 -16.86
N PRO A 147 -15.16 -1.83 -17.46
CA PRO A 147 -16.34 -2.25 -16.71
C PRO A 147 -16.14 -3.57 -15.97
N ALA A 148 -16.74 -3.71 -14.79
CA ALA A 148 -16.64 -4.91 -13.96
C ALA A 148 -17.05 -6.20 -14.72
N SER A 149 -18.04 -6.12 -15.60
CA SER A 149 -18.53 -7.25 -16.41
C SER A 149 -17.51 -7.76 -17.44
N GLU A 150 -16.52 -6.95 -17.80
CA GLU A 150 -15.46 -7.29 -18.75
C GLU A 150 -14.11 -7.45 -18.03
N SER A 151 -14.08 -7.29 -16.71
CA SER A 151 -12.84 -7.27 -15.96
C SER A 151 -12.22 -8.66 -15.87
N LEU A 152 -10.90 -8.71 -16.06
CA LEU A 152 -10.07 -9.87 -15.73
C LEU A 152 -9.39 -9.73 -14.36
N TRP A 153 -9.69 -8.66 -13.63
CA TRP A 153 -9.22 -8.46 -12.26
C TRP A 153 -10.03 -9.31 -11.28
N GLN A 154 -9.36 -9.95 -10.33
CA GLN A 154 -9.97 -10.79 -9.30
C GLN A 154 -9.58 -10.26 -7.92
N GLY A 155 -10.54 -10.16 -6.99
CA GLY A 155 -10.31 -9.66 -5.64
C GLY A 155 -10.22 -8.14 -5.56
N GLU A 156 -9.49 -7.62 -4.59
CA GLU A 156 -9.36 -6.17 -4.34
C GLU A 156 -7.93 -5.66 -4.60
N CYS A 157 -7.78 -4.38 -4.93
CA CYS A 157 -6.48 -3.78 -5.19
C CYS A 157 -5.88 -3.15 -3.94
N PHE A 158 -4.72 -3.65 -3.48
CA PHE A 158 -4.00 -3.04 -2.36
C PHE A 158 -3.54 -1.60 -2.66
N VAL A 159 -3.77 -0.70 -1.72
CA VAL A 159 -3.34 0.72 -1.76
C VAL A 159 -2.55 1.09 -0.51
N PHE A 160 -1.55 1.97 -0.67
CA PHE A 160 -0.58 2.33 0.36
C PHE A 160 -1.07 3.44 1.31
N ASP A 161 -2.34 3.37 1.72
CA ASP A 161 -3.00 4.32 2.62
C ASP A 161 -4.00 3.62 3.55
N ASN A 162 -4.75 4.38 4.36
CA ASN A 162 -5.65 3.80 5.37
C ASN A 162 -6.90 3.12 4.79
N ARG A 163 -7.14 3.17 3.48
CA ARG A 163 -8.16 2.34 2.83
C ARG A 163 -7.76 0.88 2.78
N VAL A 164 -6.45 0.58 2.82
CA VAL A 164 -5.84 -0.76 2.71
C VAL A 164 -6.03 -1.38 1.33
N THR A 165 -7.28 -1.46 0.86
CA THR A 165 -7.65 -1.96 -0.45
C THR A 165 -8.75 -1.10 -1.06
N VAL A 166 -8.91 -1.22 -2.37
CA VAL A 166 -10.08 -0.71 -3.10
C VAL A 166 -10.73 -1.81 -3.95
N ASN A 167 -12.05 -1.77 -4.05
CA ASN A 167 -12.83 -2.67 -4.91
C ASN A 167 -12.73 -2.24 -6.40
N HIS A 168 -13.50 -2.90 -7.27
CA HIS A 168 -13.54 -2.56 -8.71
C HIS A 168 -14.03 -1.13 -8.95
N ASP A 169 -14.97 -0.64 -8.15
CA ASP A 169 -15.51 0.73 -8.23
C ASP A 169 -14.60 1.79 -7.59
N LEU A 170 -13.37 1.41 -7.22
CA LEU A 170 -12.37 2.26 -6.55
C LEU A 170 -12.81 2.78 -5.17
N GLU A 171 -13.83 2.16 -4.57
CA GLU A 171 -14.29 2.42 -3.22
C GLU A 171 -13.45 1.64 -2.21
N LYS A 172 -13.50 2.04 -0.94
CA LYS A 172 -12.78 1.33 0.13
C LYS A 172 -13.24 -0.13 0.19
N GLY A 173 -12.28 -1.04 0.11
CA GLY A 173 -12.52 -2.48 0.17
C GLY A 173 -12.76 -3.02 1.58
N GLN A 174 -12.91 -4.34 1.67
CA GLN A 174 -13.26 -5.04 2.91
C GLN A 174 -12.08 -5.30 3.86
N TYR A 175 -10.85 -5.20 3.36
CA TYR A 175 -9.66 -5.48 4.16
C TYR A 175 -9.37 -4.36 5.16
N ASP A 176 -9.00 -4.76 6.37
CA ASP A 176 -8.35 -3.89 7.35
C ASP A 176 -6.85 -4.20 7.36
N GLN A 177 -6.05 -3.42 8.10
CA GLN A 177 -4.62 -3.64 8.23
C GLN A 177 -4.27 -4.05 9.65
N CYS A 178 -3.58 -5.18 9.80
CA CYS A 178 -2.97 -5.56 11.05
C CYS A 178 -1.95 -4.49 11.49
N HIS A 179 -2.20 -3.82 12.61
CA HIS A 179 -1.31 -2.75 13.08
C HIS A 179 0.04 -3.24 13.64
N ALA A 180 0.24 -4.55 13.76
CA ALA A 180 1.51 -5.16 14.14
C ALA A 180 2.41 -5.42 12.92
N CYS A 181 1.96 -6.28 12.00
CA CYS A 181 2.75 -6.71 10.84
C CYS A 181 2.46 -5.95 9.55
N ARG A 182 1.43 -5.10 9.51
CA ARG A 182 0.96 -4.35 8.34
C ARG A 182 0.35 -5.19 7.22
N MET A 183 0.19 -6.49 7.43
CA MET A 183 -0.56 -7.33 6.50
C MET A 183 -2.04 -6.91 6.46
N PRO A 184 -2.65 -6.88 5.27
CA PRO A 184 -4.09 -6.87 5.10
C PRO A 184 -4.72 -8.06 5.81
N ILE A 185 -5.88 -7.86 6.43
CA ILE A 185 -6.65 -8.88 7.14
C ILE A 185 -8.14 -8.67 6.87
N ASP A 186 -8.87 -9.75 6.66
CA ASP A 186 -10.32 -9.72 6.45
C ASP A 186 -11.10 -10.04 7.76
N GLU A 187 -12.42 -10.22 7.67
CA GLU A 187 -13.24 -10.62 8.82
C GLU A 187 -12.98 -12.06 9.29
N THR A 188 -12.55 -12.95 8.41
CA THR A 188 -12.16 -14.33 8.75
C THR A 188 -10.90 -14.32 9.61
N ASP A 189 -9.90 -13.53 9.21
CA ASP A 189 -8.66 -13.36 9.98
C ASP A 189 -8.94 -12.79 11.38
N LYS A 190 -9.91 -11.87 11.50
CA LYS A 190 -10.30 -11.26 12.77
C LYS A 190 -11.03 -12.23 13.72
N GLN A 191 -11.58 -13.33 13.21
CA GLN A 191 -12.23 -14.38 14.02
C GLN A 191 -11.25 -15.42 14.58
N SER A 192 -10.01 -15.46 14.09
CA SER A 192 -8.99 -16.37 14.59
C SER A 192 -8.65 -16.11 16.06
N GLU A 193 -8.35 -17.18 16.81
CA GLU A 193 -7.83 -17.09 18.18
C GLU A 193 -6.48 -16.35 18.27
N HIS A 194 -5.75 -16.25 17.15
CA HIS A 194 -4.48 -15.55 17.06
C HIS A 194 -4.64 -14.04 16.77
N TYR A 195 -5.87 -13.59 16.50
CA TYR A 195 -6.16 -12.18 16.31
C TYR A 195 -6.34 -11.47 17.64
N GLN A 196 -5.52 -10.43 17.83
CA GLN A 196 -5.73 -9.45 18.88
C GLN A 196 -5.57 -8.07 18.26
N LYS A 197 -6.68 -7.31 18.21
CA LYS A 197 -6.71 -5.98 17.62
C LYS A 197 -5.54 -5.13 18.09
N GLY A 198 -4.80 -4.58 17.13
CA GLY A 198 -3.64 -3.73 17.41
C GLY A 198 -2.33 -4.46 17.77
N VAL A 199 -2.37 -5.78 18.03
CA VAL A 199 -1.28 -6.56 18.63
C VAL A 199 -0.81 -7.73 17.75
N SER A 200 -1.72 -8.53 17.21
CA SER A 200 -1.41 -9.71 16.40
C SER A 200 -2.54 -10.08 15.45
N CYS A 201 -2.22 -10.92 14.47
CA CYS A 201 -3.14 -11.55 13.54
C CYS A 201 -2.62 -12.97 13.21
N PRO A 202 -3.39 -13.81 12.48
CA PRO A 202 -2.96 -15.15 12.09
C PRO A 202 -1.60 -15.19 11.39
N HIS A 203 -1.23 -14.14 10.65
CA HIS A 203 0.04 -14.08 9.92
C HIS A 203 1.26 -13.72 10.78
N CYS A 204 1.08 -13.27 12.03
CA CYS A 204 2.21 -12.71 12.80
C CYS A 204 2.20 -12.98 14.31
N TYR A 205 1.26 -13.77 14.83
CA TYR A 205 1.10 -13.98 16.27
C TYR A 205 2.36 -14.56 16.95
N ASP A 206 3.15 -15.34 16.21
CA ASP A 206 4.39 -15.99 16.66
C ASP A 206 5.67 -15.32 16.12
N ARG A 207 5.53 -14.28 15.27
CA ARG A 207 6.66 -13.62 14.59
C ARG A 207 7.28 -12.45 15.36
N HIS A 208 6.71 -12.08 16.50
CA HIS A 208 7.10 -10.88 17.24
C HIS A 208 7.64 -11.21 18.63
N SER A 209 8.73 -10.54 19.00
CA SER A 209 9.29 -10.66 20.34
C SER A 209 8.32 -10.14 21.42
N ARG A 210 8.47 -10.64 22.65
CA ARG A 210 7.65 -10.19 23.79
C ARG A 210 7.68 -8.68 23.99
N GLN A 211 8.81 -8.03 23.72
CA GLN A 211 8.94 -6.58 23.82
C GLN A 211 8.13 -5.85 22.73
N GLN A 212 8.13 -6.36 21.50
CA GLN A 212 7.31 -5.81 20.41
C GLN A 212 5.83 -5.96 20.71
N VAL A 213 5.39 -7.14 21.16
CA VAL A 213 4.00 -7.39 21.57
C VAL A 213 3.54 -6.41 22.64
N LYS A 214 4.34 -6.18 23.70
CA LYS A 214 4.03 -5.17 24.73
C LYS A 214 3.88 -3.76 24.16
N ARG A 215 4.77 -3.35 23.23
CA ARG A 215 4.70 -2.04 22.58
C ARG A 215 3.44 -1.90 21.71
N PHE A 216 3.05 -2.95 21.01
CA PHE A 216 1.85 -2.95 20.17
C PHE A 216 0.57 -2.85 21.01
N ALA A 217 0.50 -3.64 22.10
CA ALA A 217 -0.60 -3.59 23.05
C ALA A 217 -0.74 -2.22 23.72
N GLU A 218 0.37 -1.61 24.14
CA GLU A 218 0.32 -0.27 24.74
C GLU A 218 -0.11 0.79 23.73
N ARG A 219 0.38 0.72 22.48
CA ARG A 219 -0.09 1.62 21.41
C ARG A 219 -1.60 1.47 21.20
N GLU A 220 -2.11 0.25 21.09
CA GLU A 220 -3.55 0.03 20.92
C GLU A 220 -4.35 0.58 22.10
N ARG A 221 -3.88 0.34 23.34
CA ARG A 221 -4.49 0.91 24.54
C ARG A 221 -4.57 2.44 24.47
N GLN A 222 -3.49 3.11 24.06
CA GLN A 222 -3.48 4.57 23.93
C GLN A 222 -4.43 5.08 22.82
N VAL A 223 -4.55 4.35 21.70
CA VAL A 223 -5.54 4.63 20.65
C VAL A 223 -6.96 4.53 21.20
N GLN A 224 -7.29 3.45 21.90
CA GLN A 224 -8.62 3.24 22.47
C GLN A 224 -8.97 4.32 23.52
N LEU A 225 -8.02 4.68 24.37
CA LEU A 225 -8.20 5.76 25.34
C LEU A 225 -8.41 7.11 24.67
N ALA A 226 -7.72 7.42 23.57
CA ALA A 226 -7.92 8.65 22.81
C ALA A 226 -9.31 8.68 22.15
N ARG A 227 -9.73 7.58 21.52
CA ARG A 227 -11.08 7.46 20.94
C ARG A 227 -12.18 7.69 21.97
N LYS A 228 -12.06 7.14 23.18
CA LYS A 228 -12.99 7.39 24.30
C LYS A 228 -13.06 8.87 24.71
N ARG A 229 -12.02 9.67 24.42
CA ARG A 229 -11.98 11.11 24.67
C ARG A 229 -12.40 11.95 23.46
N GLY A 230 -12.75 11.34 22.33
CA GLY A 230 -12.98 12.05 21.06
C GLY A 230 -11.70 12.64 20.46
N GLU A 231 -10.54 12.07 20.77
CA GLU A 231 -9.23 12.52 20.30
C GLU A 231 -8.61 11.51 19.33
N ALA A 232 -7.80 11.97 18.38
CA ALA A 232 -6.95 11.10 17.59
C ALA A 232 -5.63 10.82 18.32
N HIS A 233 -5.14 9.58 18.29
CA HIS A 233 -3.83 9.23 18.86
C HIS A 233 -2.71 9.21 17.80
N ILE A 234 -3.03 8.74 16.60
CA ILE A 234 -2.07 8.57 15.50
C ILE A 234 -2.18 9.78 14.57
N GLY A 235 -1.03 10.34 14.15
CA GLY A 235 -0.99 11.40 13.15
C GLY A 235 -1.18 12.82 13.66
N GLN A 236 -1.58 13.02 14.93
CA GLN A 236 -1.74 14.37 15.47
C GLN A 236 -0.39 15.13 15.53
N PRO A 237 -0.36 16.42 15.15
CA PRO A 237 0.79 17.28 15.39
C PRO A 237 1.06 17.35 16.90
N MET A 238 2.22 16.87 17.34
CA MET A 238 2.55 16.78 18.77
C MET A 238 2.46 18.16 19.46
N GLU A 239 2.81 19.23 18.75
CA GLU A 239 2.72 20.61 19.23
C GLU A 239 1.29 21.00 19.62
N ALA A 240 0.31 20.69 18.76
CA ALA A 240 -1.10 21.00 19.03
C ALA A 240 -1.63 20.21 20.25
N VAL A 241 -1.20 18.96 20.41
CA VAL A 241 -1.56 18.12 21.56
C VAL A 241 -0.96 18.65 22.85
N ILE A 242 0.31 19.03 22.83
CA ILE A 242 1.01 19.61 23.98
C ILE A 242 0.32 20.90 24.43
N GLU A 243 0.00 21.78 23.49
CA GLU A 243 -0.64 23.07 23.78
C GLU A 243 -2.05 22.89 24.36
N LYS A 244 -2.86 21.99 23.79
CA LYS A 244 -4.19 21.64 24.32
C LYS A 244 -4.09 21.10 25.76
N ARG A 245 -3.21 20.13 26.01
CA ARG A 245 -3.03 19.54 27.35
C ARG A 245 -2.51 20.56 28.37
N LYS A 246 -1.65 21.48 27.94
CA LYS A 246 -1.17 22.57 28.79
C LYS A 246 -2.34 23.47 29.22
N ARG A 247 -3.22 23.85 28.29
CA ARG A 247 -4.44 24.63 28.59
C ARG A 247 -5.41 23.89 29.50
N GLU A 248 -5.67 22.62 29.24
CA GLU A 248 -6.54 21.79 30.09
C GLU A 248 -6.01 21.66 31.51
N LYS A 249 -4.69 21.43 31.67
CA LYS A 249 -4.05 21.34 32.99
C LYS A 249 -4.10 22.66 33.76
N LEU A 250 -3.94 23.79 33.07
CA LEU A 250 -4.10 25.13 33.66
C LEU A 250 -5.55 25.36 34.11
N SER A 251 -6.52 25.14 33.22
CA SER A 251 -7.96 25.24 33.54
C SER A 251 -8.35 24.33 34.71
N PHE A 252 -7.84 23.10 34.77
CA PHE A 252 -8.11 22.20 35.89
C PHE A 252 -7.57 22.74 37.22
N LYS A 253 -6.34 23.24 37.23
CA LYS A 253 -5.73 23.87 38.42
C LYS A 253 -6.51 25.10 38.87
N ASP A 254 -6.97 25.92 37.95
CA ASP A 254 -7.73 27.14 38.26
C ASP A 254 -9.11 26.79 38.84
N ARG A 255 -9.80 25.78 38.28
CA ARG A 255 -11.05 25.26 38.86
C ARG A 255 -10.87 24.70 40.27
N GLN A 256 -9.76 24.01 40.54
CA GLN A 256 -9.45 23.52 41.88
C GLN A 256 -9.22 24.67 42.85
N ARG A 257 -8.41 25.68 42.47
CA ARG A 257 -8.15 26.87 43.31
C ARG A 257 -9.43 27.63 43.64
N ASN A 258 -10.29 27.84 42.65
CA ASN A 258 -11.55 28.55 42.85
C ASN A 258 -12.50 27.76 43.76
N ARG A 259 -12.60 26.43 43.59
CA ARG A 259 -13.37 25.58 44.52
C ARG A 259 -12.88 25.67 45.95
N SER A 260 -11.55 25.62 46.18
CA SER A 260 -10.97 25.73 47.52
C SER A 260 -11.25 27.09 48.16
N ALA A 261 -11.28 28.17 47.37
CA ALA A 261 -11.61 29.52 47.85
C ALA A 261 -13.12 29.67 48.17
N SER A 262 -14.00 28.96 47.46
CA SER A 262 -15.45 29.00 47.69
C SER A 262 -15.93 28.14 48.86
N SER A 263 -15.17 27.13 49.29
CA SER A 263 -15.50 26.24 50.41
C SER A 263 -14.92 26.68 51.75
N GLY A 264 -14.29 27.86 51.80
CA GLY A 264 -13.66 28.45 52.99
C GLY A 264 -14.41 29.63 53.60
N HIS A 265 -15.71 29.75 53.35
CA HIS A 265 -16.63 30.68 54.02
C HIS A 265 -17.76 29.89 54.67
#